data_AF-A0A417Z1E1-F1
#
_entry.id   AF-A0A417Z1E1-F1
#
_cell.length_a   1.000
_cell.length_b   1.000
_cell.length_c   1.000
_cell.angle_alpha   90.00
_cell.angle_beta   90.00
_cell.angle_gamma   90.00
#
_symmetry.space_group_name_H-M   'P 1'
#
loop_
_entity.id
_entity.type
_entity.pdbx_description
1 polymer ?
#
loop_
_entity_poly.entity_id
_entity_poly.type
_entity_poly.pdbx_seq_one_letter_code
_entity_poly.pdbx_strand_id
1 'polypeptide(L)' 'MATNSTYTVSGMTCGSCASKVTDHVEQIDGVTDVAVDTSTGSLMVTTDAPVTDDAVHTAIK' A
#
# COMPACT_ATOMS: atom_id res chain seq x y z
N MET A 1 -8.02 -10.86 -12.13
CA MET A 1 -7.00 -11.81 -11.59
C MET A 1 -6.28 -11.00 -10.55
N ALA A 2 -6.50 -11.28 -9.27
CA ALA A 2 -5.94 -10.45 -8.21
C ALA A 2 -4.42 -10.63 -8.16
N THR A 3 -3.69 -9.52 -8.16
CA THR A 3 -2.25 -9.43 -7.97
C THR A 3 -2.00 -8.93 -6.56
N ASN A 4 -1.13 -9.60 -5.82
CA ASN A 4 -0.73 -9.18 -4.49
C ASN A 4 0.72 -8.69 -4.54
N SER A 5 0.91 -7.41 -4.21
CA SER A 5 2.22 -6.75 -4.16
C SER A 5 2.56 -6.38 -2.73
N THR A 6 3.72 -6.83 -2.25
CA THR A 6 4.20 -6.50 -0.91
C THR A 6 5.36 -5.52 -1.01
N TYR A 7 5.26 -4.41 -0.27
CA TYR A 7 6.22 -3.34 -0.20
C TYR A 7 6.73 -3.19 1.23
N THR A 8 8.04 -3.06 1.40
CA THR A 8 8.63 -2.76 2.72
C THR A 8 8.94 -1.27 2.77
N VAL A 9 8.26 -0.53 3.67
CA VAL A 9 8.49 0.91 3.81
C VAL A 9 9.44 1.15 4.98
N SER A 10 10.70 1.41 4.64
CA SER A 10 11.70 1.85 5.61
C SER A 10 11.31 3.21 6.20
N GLY A 11 10.92 3.23 7.47
CA GLY A 11 10.47 4.46 8.16
C GLY A 11 8.99 4.50 8.52
N MET A 12 8.24 3.42 8.28
CA MET A 12 6.84 3.27 8.70
C MET A 12 6.67 3.08 10.23
N THR A 13 7.46 3.78 11.04
CA THR A 13 7.47 3.66 12.51
C THR A 13 6.44 4.55 13.19
N CYS A 14 5.85 5.50 12.46
CA CYS A 14 4.78 6.33 12.97
C CYS A 14 3.44 5.69 12.58
N GLY A 15 2.71 5.12 13.54
CA GLY A 15 1.42 4.44 13.27
C GLY A 15 0.39 5.32 12.54
N SER A 16 0.52 6.65 12.64
CA SER A 16 -0.28 7.63 11.89
C SER A 16 -0.03 7.60 10.38
N CYS A 17 1.18 7.22 9.94
CA CYS A 17 1.54 7.14 8.53
C CYS A 17 0.93 5.91 7.88
N ALA A 18 0.85 4.79 8.59
CA ALA A 18 0.27 3.54 8.10
C ALA A 18 -1.17 3.74 7.61
N SER A 19 -2.05 4.29 8.45
CA SER A 19 -3.45 4.51 8.08
C SER A 19 -3.61 5.47 6.90
N LYS A 20 -2.82 6.56 6.85
CA LYS A 20 -2.85 7.50 5.73
C LYS A 20 -2.43 6.86 4.41
N VAL A 21 -1.38 6.04 4.44
CA VAL A 21 -0.90 5.31 3.26
C VAL A 21 -1.97 4.33 2.78
N THR A 22 -2.58 3.56 3.69
CA THR A 22 -3.69 2.66 3.35
C THR A 22 -4.81 3.42 2.63
N ASP A 23 -5.31 4.50 3.23
CA ASP A 23 -6.38 5.33 2.65
C ASP A 23 -6.03 5.88 1.25
N HIS A 24 -4.78 6.29 1.03
CA HIS A 24 -4.33 6.79 -0.27
C HIS A 24 -4.15 5.67 -1.31
N VAL A 25 -3.65 4.51 -0.89
CA VAL A 25 -3.47 3.37 -1.80
C VAL A 25 -4.81 2.73 -2.16
N GLU A 26 -5.76 2.63 -1.23
CA GLU A 26 -7.13 2.15 -1.50
C GLU A 26 -7.91 3.04 -2.47
N GLN A 27 -7.55 4.32 -2.58
CA GLN A 27 -8.13 5.24 -3.56
C GLN A 27 -7.59 5.07 -4.98
N ILE A 28 -6.55 4.25 -5.19
CA ILE A 28 -6.01 3.99 -6.52
C ILE A 28 -6.97 3.05 -7.27
N ASP A 29 -7.45 3.50 -8.43
CA ASP A 29 -8.25 2.68 -9.34
C ASP A 29 -7.54 1.36 -9.67
N GLY A 30 -8.16 0.25 -9.25
CA GLY A 30 -7.62 -1.10 -9.43
C GLY A 30 -7.14 -1.76 -8.15
N VAL A 31 -6.97 -1.01 -7.06
CA VAL A 31 -6.73 -1.56 -5.73
C VAL A 31 -8.05 -2.07 -5.16
N THR A 32 -8.02 -3.28 -4.62
CA THR A 32 -9.19 -3.96 -4.04
C THR A 32 -9.05 -4.20 -2.55
N ASP A 33 -7.83 -4.31 -2.04
CA ASP A 33 -7.56 -4.53 -0.62
C ASP A 33 -6.16 -4.03 -0.27
N VAL A 34 -5.99 -3.45 0.92
CA VAL A 34 -4.68 -3.00 1.43
C VAL A 34 -4.53 -3.42 2.88
N ALA A 35 -3.46 -4.15 3.18
CA ALA A 35 -3.09 -4.56 4.52
C ALA A 35 -1.75 -3.92 4.92
N VAL A 36 -1.72 -3.26 6.08
CA VAL A 36 -0.49 -2.69 6.64
C VAL A 36 -0.11 -3.41 7.92
N ASP A 37 1.17 -3.77 7.99
CA ASP A 37 1.77 -4.52 9.06
C ASP A 37 2.85 -3.64 9.74
N THR A 38 2.42 -2.79 10.68
CA THR A 38 3.33 -1.86 11.38
C THR A 38 4.35 -2.57 12.26
N SER A 39 4.09 -3.84 12.62
CA SER A 39 5.04 -4.66 13.40
C SER A 39 6.28 -5.03 12.59
N THR A 40 6.13 -5.19 11.27
CA THR A 40 7.23 -5.59 10.37
C THR A 40 7.61 -4.48 9.38
N GLY A 41 6.80 -3.44 9.24
CA GLY A 41 6.96 -2.39 8.22
C GLY A 41 6.52 -2.84 6.82
N SER A 42 5.67 -3.86 6.73
CA SER A 42 5.20 -4.43 5.46
C SER A 42 3.86 -3.82 5.06
N LEU A 43 3.73 -3.41 3.81
CA LEU A 43 2.49 -2.98 3.15
C LEU A 43 2.16 -4.02 2.10
N MET A 44 1.01 -4.65 2.19
CA MET A 44 0.50 -5.60 1.20
C MET A 44 -0.68 -4.94 0.46
N VAL A 45 -0.59 -4.89 -0.85
CA VAL A 45 -1.58 -4.27 -1.73
C VAL A 45 -2.12 -5.35 -2.66
N THR A 46 -3.42 -5.50 -2.68
CA THR A 46 -4.14 -6.39 -3.60
C THR A 46 -4.78 -5.55 -4.68
N THR A 47 -4.54 -5.90 -5.93
CA THR A 47 -5.10 -5.18 -7.09
C THR A 47 -5.75 -6.16 -8.06
N ASP A 48 -6.92 -5.84 -8.60
CA ASP A 48 -7.54 -6.66 -9.67
C ASP A 48 -7.17 -6.15 -11.07
N ALA A 49 -6.62 -4.94 -11.16
CA ALA A 49 -6.06 -4.35 -12.35
C ALA A 49 -4.54 -4.14 -12.22
N PRO A 50 -3.80 -4.03 -13.35
CA PRO A 50 -2.39 -3.67 -13.32
C PRO A 50 -2.21 -2.25 -12.79
N VAL A 51 -1.77 -2.16 -11.54
CA VAL A 51 -1.36 -0.90 -10.88
C VAL A 51 0.16 -0.81 -10.94
N THR A 52 0.69 0.35 -11.30
CA THR A 52 2.13 0.58 -11.34
C THR A 52 2.68 0.86 -9.94
N ASP A 53 3.89 0.40 -9.69
CA ASP A 53 4.62 0.65 -8.44
C ASP A 53 4.82 2.16 -8.20
N ASP A 54 4.97 2.94 -9.27
CA ASP A 54 5.04 4.41 -9.20
C ASP A 54 3.77 5.06 -8.62
N ALA A 55 2.58 4.53 -8.95
CA ALA A 55 1.32 5.02 -8.41
C ALA A 55 1.24 4.75 -6.90
N VAL A 56 1.62 3.55 -6.48
CA VAL A 56 1.71 3.17 -5.06
C VAL A 56 2.74 4.03 -4.33
N HIS A 57 3.91 4.26 -4.93
CA HIS A 57 4.97 5.05 -4.33
C HIS A 57 4.60 6.54 -4.22
N THR A 58 3.85 7.07 -5.20
CA THR A 58 3.30 8.43 -5.16
C THR A 58 2.26 8.58 -4.06
N ALA A 59 1.42 7.56 -3.83
CA ALA A 59 0.44 7.57 -2.75
C ALA A 59 1.08 7.56 -1.34
N ILE A 60 2.33 7.08 -1.21
CA ILE A 60 3.08 7.02 0.05
C ILE A 60 3.84 8.32 0.36
N LYS A 61 4.06 9.18 -0.64
CA LYS A 61 4.93 10.38 -0.56
C LYS A 61 4.16 11.66 -0.20
#